data_AF-A0A8J6W6B0-F1
#
_entry.id   AF-A0A8J6W6B0-F1
#
_cell.length_a   1.000
_cell.length_b   1.000
_cell.length_c   1.000
_cell.angle_alpha   90.00
_cell.angle_beta   90.00
_cell.angle_gamma   90.00
#
_symmetry.space_group_name_H-M   'P 1'
#
loop_
_entity.id
_entity.type
_entity.pdbx_description
1 polymer ?
#
loop_
_entity_poly.entity_id
_entity_poly.type
_entity_poly.pdbx_seq_one_letter_code
_entity_poly.pdbx_strand_id
1 'polypeptide(L)'
;MTTQALSKTAAQALLDDATRQHSQLARQFSELQSRLTKMEPGSDEFTVEAHKASYLKGQLQQLTSKIQQLTLAATTEAERQLAAERAAAAAAAQAELEAQAQRDLAKFEGLVETINAHSDGLAAAVTEFMALTQERGRVGKLGLLNIQDHGRSAHGLCAQIPHVLQFDNIARLQKRAESHLQP
;
A
#
# COMPACT_ATOMS: atom_id res chain seq x y z
N MET A 1 28.01 -10.82 16.70
CA MET A 1 27.29 -11.13 17.95
C MET A 1 25.83 -10.77 17.74
N THR A 2 24.98 -11.77 17.57
CA THR A 2 23.52 -11.59 17.47
C THR A 2 22.98 -11.26 18.84
N THR A 3 22.71 -9.99 19.10
CA THR A 3 21.96 -9.54 20.27
C THR A 3 20.56 -10.11 20.13
N GLN A 4 20.31 -11.23 20.82
CA GLN A 4 19.01 -11.88 20.84
C GLN A 4 18.05 -10.89 21.50
N ALA A 5 17.23 -10.22 20.69
CA ALA A 5 16.24 -9.27 21.17
C ALA A 5 15.32 -10.00 22.16
N LEU A 6 15.37 -9.62 23.43
CA LEU A 6 14.41 -10.09 24.43
C LEU A 6 13.01 -9.76 23.88
N SER A 7 12.13 -10.75 23.84
CA SER A 7 10.75 -10.52 23.40
C SER A 7 10.14 -9.41 24.27
N LYS A 8 9.27 -8.58 23.68
CA LYS A 8 8.59 -7.47 24.38
C LYS A 8 7.99 -7.92 25.72
N THR A 9 7.44 -9.13 25.75
CA THR A 9 6.87 -9.77 26.95
C THR A 9 7.93 -10.09 28.00
N ALA A 10 9.11 -10.57 27.60
CA ALA A 10 10.22 -10.86 28.53
C ALA A 10 10.84 -9.58 29.10
N ALA A 11 11.00 -8.54 28.29
CA ALA A 11 11.50 -7.24 28.73
C ALA A 11 10.54 -6.58 29.74
N GLN A 12 9.23 -6.65 29.48
CA GLN A 12 8.21 -6.15 30.39
C GLN A 12 8.21 -6.91 31.72
N ALA A 13 8.29 -8.24 31.69
CA ALA A 13 8.34 -9.05 32.91
C ALA A 13 9.56 -8.72 33.79
N LEU A 14 10.72 -8.46 33.17
CA LEU A 14 11.94 -8.03 33.88
C LEU A 14 11.79 -6.63 34.50
N LEU A 15 11.12 -5.71 33.82
CA LEU A 15 10.83 -4.38 34.34
C LEU A 15 9.86 -4.45 35.53
N ASP A 16 8.81 -5.26 35.42
CA ASP A 16 7.82 -5.45 36.48
C ASP A 16 8.45 -6.12 37.71
N ASP A 17 9.34 -7.10 37.52
CA ASP A 17 10.09 -7.73 38.61
C ASP A 17 11.04 -6.74 39.30
N ALA A 18 11.85 -5.99 38.53
CA ALA A 18 12.75 -4.99 39.08
C ALA A 18 11.99 -3.89 39.85
N THR A 19 10.84 -3.46 39.35
CA THR A 19 9.98 -2.47 40.01
C THR A 19 9.41 -3.01 41.31
N ARG A 20 8.96 -4.27 41.35
CA ARG A 20 8.49 -4.93 42.58
C ARG A 20 9.59 -5.03 43.63
N GLN A 21 10.79 -5.46 43.24
CA GLN A 21 11.96 -5.53 44.13
C GLN A 21 12.33 -4.15 44.69
N HIS A 22 12.32 -3.12 43.83
CA HIS A 22 12.58 -1.75 44.25
C HIS A 22 11.54 -1.26 45.28
N SER A 23 10.25 -1.49 45.04
CA SER A 23 9.19 -1.13 46.00
C SER A 23 9.34 -1.84 47.34
N GLN A 24 9.71 -3.13 47.33
CA GLN A 24 9.93 -3.90 48.56
C GLN A 24 11.11 -3.36 49.36
N LEU A 25 12.25 -3.12 48.72
CA LEU A 25 13.44 -2.56 49.37
C LEU A 25 13.19 -1.13 49.87
N ALA A 26 12.40 -0.33 49.14
CA ALA A 26 12.07 1.04 49.54
C ALA A 26 11.25 1.06 50.84
N ARG A 27 10.31 0.10 50.99
CA ARG A 27 9.55 -0.07 52.23
C ARG A 27 10.47 -0.48 53.38
N GLN A 28 11.31 -1.49 53.18
CA GLN A 28 12.27 -1.94 54.20
C GLN A 28 13.21 -0.81 54.64
N PHE A 29 13.71 -0.02 53.68
CA PHE A 29 14.55 1.14 53.97
C PHE A 29 13.79 2.21 54.78
N SER A 30 12.55 2.51 54.42
CA SER A 30 11.72 3.48 55.15
C SER A 30 11.43 3.04 56.60
N GLU A 31 11.11 1.75 56.80
CA GLU A 31 10.94 1.18 58.14
C GLU A 31 12.22 1.27 58.98
N LEU A 32 13.37 1.06 58.35
CA LEU A 32 14.67 1.11 59.01
C LEU A 32 15.04 2.55 59.37
N GLN A 33 14.76 3.51 58.50
CA GLN A 33 14.90 4.94 58.80
C GLN A 33 14.02 5.37 59.98
N SER A 34 12.77 4.88 60.04
CA SER A 34 11.87 5.18 61.17
C SER A 34 12.34 4.56 62.49
N ARG A 35 13.05 3.43 62.45
CA ARG A 35 13.70 2.85 63.64
C ARG A 35 14.90 3.68 64.07
N LEU A 36 15.76 4.05 63.13
CA LEU A 36 16.95 4.87 63.40
C LEU A 36 16.62 6.22 64.05
N THR A 37 15.49 6.84 63.70
CA THR A 37 15.08 8.12 64.31
C THR A 37 14.65 8.00 65.77
N LYS A 38 14.38 6.78 66.26
CA LYS A 38 14.00 6.49 67.65
C LYS A 38 15.17 5.98 68.49
N MET A 39 16.31 5.71 67.85
CA MET A 39 17.51 5.17 68.50
C MET A 39 18.47 6.29 68.90
N GLU A 40 19.26 6.05 69.95
CA GLU A 40 20.30 6.99 70.38
C GLU A 40 21.48 6.96 69.39
N PRO A 41 21.85 8.11 68.79
CA PRO A 41 22.98 8.20 67.88
C PRO A 41 24.28 7.75 68.52
N GLY A 42 25.00 6.84 67.87
CA GLY A 42 26.29 6.33 68.34
C GLY A 42 26.23 5.11 69.25
N SER A 43 25.02 4.63 69.60
CA SER A 43 24.88 3.30 70.23
C SER A 43 25.26 2.18 69.25
N ASP A 44 25.70 1.04 69.78
CA ASP A 44 26.07 -0.13 68.96
C ASP A 44 24.91 -0.55 68.04
N GLU A 45 23.68 -0.59 68.56
CA GLU A 45 22.48 -0.90 67.78
C GLU A 45 22.22 0.11 66.66
N PHE A 46 22.41 1.41 66.94
CA PHE A 46 22.29 2.46 65.92
C PHE A 46 23.30 2.26 64.80
N THR A 47 24.56 1.93 65.12
CA THR A 47 25.59 1.73 64.09
C THR A 47 25.26 0.55 63.17
N VAL A 48 24.79 -0.57 63.72
CA VAL A 48 24.40 -1.76 62.95
C VAL A 48 23.24 -1.44 62.00
N GLU A 49 22.18 -0.81 62.50
CA GLU A 49 21.03 -0.44 61.66
C GLU A 49 21.40 0.66 60.65
N ALA A 50 22.28 1.60 61.00
CA ALA A 50 22.76 2.64 60.07
C ALA A 50 23.57 2.03 58.91
N HIS A 51 24.41 1.03 59.18
CA HIS A 51 25.11 0.28 58.14
C HIS A 51 24.14 -0.46 57.21
N LYS A 52 23.09 -1.09 57.78
CA LYS A 52 22.06 -1.77 57.00
C LYS A 52 21.24 -0.80 56.15
N ALA A 53 20.87 0.37 56.67
CA ALA A 53 20.27 1.45 55.88
C ALA A 53 21.17 1.86 54.70
N SER A 54 22.46 2.07 54.95
CA SER A 54 23.42 2.44 53.91
C SER A 54 23.49 1.36 52.81
N TYR A 55 23.53 0.09 53.20
CA TYR A 55 23.51 -1.04 52.27
C TYR A 55 22.23 -1.08 51.41
N LEU A 56 21.06 -0.99 52.04
CA LEU A 56 19.77 -0.97 51.32
C LEU A 56 19.65 0.24 50.39
N LYS A 57 20.14 1.41 50.80
CA LYS A 57 20.20 2.60 49.95
C LYS A 57 21.05 2.35 48.69
N GLY A 58 22.19 1.69 48.82
CA GLY A 58 23.03 1.30 47.68
C GLY A 58 22.32 0.35 46.72
N GLN A 59 21.63 -0.67 47.24
CA GLN A 59 20.83 -1.59 46.41
C GLN A 59 19.67 -0.87 45.69
N LEU A 60 18.98 0.05 46.36
CA LEU A 60 17.93 0.87 45.75
C LEU A 60 18.45 1.72 44.60
N GLN A 61 19.63 2.32 44.76
CA GLN A 61 20.27 3.09 43.69
C GLN A 61 20.59 2.21 42.48
N GLN A 62 21.15 1.01 42.71
CA GLN A 62 21.43 0.05 41.63
C GLN A 62 20.16 -0.39 40.89
N LEU A 63 19.09 -0.71 41.63
CA LEU A 63 17.80 -1.07 41.02
C LEU A 63 17.18 0.09 40.27
N THR A 64 17.28 1.32 40.79
CA THR A 64 16.79 2.52 40.10
C THR A 64 17.49 2.68 38.75
N SER A 65 18.82 2.57 38.71
CA SER A 65 19.59 2.65 37.46
C SER A 65 19.22 1.51 36.50
N LYS A 66 19.03 0.29 37.00
CA LYS A 66 18.60 -0.85 36.18
C LYS A 66 17.20 -0.66 35.58
N ILE A 67 16.25 -0.16 36.36
CA ILE A 67 14.90 0.17 35.88
C ILE A 67 14.98 1.23 34.78
N GLN A 68 15.77 2.29 34.97
CA GLN A 68 15.97 3.32 33.94
C GLN A 68 16.54 2.75 32.64
N GLN A 69 17.56 1.89 32.74
CA GLN A 69 18.17 1.22 31.58
C GLN A 69 17.17 0.31 30.85
N LEU A 70 16.39 -0.49 31.58
CA LEU A 70 15.38 -1.37 31.00
C LEU A 70 14.26 -0.56 30.33
N THR A 71 13.81 0.52 30.95
CA THR A 71 12.80 1.42 30.36
C THR A 71 13.31 2.04 29.06
N LEU A 72 14.53 2.59 29.05
CA LEU A 72 15.10 3.18 27.84
C LEU A 72 15.29 2.15 26.71
N ALA A 73 15.72 0.94 27.05
CA ALA A 73 15.84 -0.14 26.09
C ALA A 73 14.47 -0.53 25.50
N ALA A 74 13.44 -0.62 26.34
CA ALA A 74 12.08 -0.95 25.92
C ALA A 74 11.46 0.13 25.03
N THR A 75 11.65 1.42 25.34
CA THR A 75 11.15 2.52 24.50
C THR A 75 11.84 2.53 23.14
N THR A 76 13.17 2.40 23.12
CA THR A 76 13.95 2.35 21.88
C THR A 76 13.53 1.19 20.97
N GLU A 77 13.28 0.02 21.56
CA GLU A 77 12.85 -1.15 20.80
C GLU A 77 11.41 -1.00 20.27
N ALA A 78 10.51 -0.40 21.05
CA ALA A 78 9.15 -0.11 20.60
C ALA A 78 9.15 0.87 19.41
N GLU A 79 10.00 1.90 19.43
CA GLU A 79 10.16 2.84 18.33
C GLU A 79 10.71 2.16 17.07
N ARG A 80 11.69 1.27 17.21
CA ARG A 80 12.23 0.49 16.09
C ARG A 80 11.19 -0.43 15.46
N GLN A 81 10.39 -1.11 16.28
CA GLN A 81 9.31 -1.98 15.81
C GLN A 81 8.26 -1.18 15.02
N LEU A 82 7.82 -0.04 15.57
CA LEU A 82 6.87 0.83 14.89
C LEU A 82 7.41 1.36 13.55
N ALA A 83 8.69 1.73 13.50
CA ALA A 83 9.33 2.16 12.26
C ALA A 83 9.40 1.03 11.22
N ALA A 84 9.73 -0.19 11.64
CA ALA A 84 9.76 -1.37 10.79
C ALA A 84 8.37 -1.72 10.22
N GLU A 85 7.33 -1.69 11.06
CA GLU A 85 5.94 -1.93 10.64
C GLU A 85 5.47 -0.91 9.60
N ARG A 86 5.78 0.38 9.81
CA ARG A 86 5.47 1.45 8.85
C ARG A 86 6.18 1.25 7.52
N ALA A 87 7.46 0.88 7.55
CA ALA A 87 8.24 0.61 6.34
C ALA A 87 7.67 -0.60 5.58
N ALA A 88 7.31 -1.67 6.28
CA ALA A 88 6.71 -2.86 5.68
C ALA A 88 5.34 -2.54 5.03
N ALA A 89 4.49 -1.77 5.72
CA ALA A 89 3.21 -1.32 5.17
C ALA A 89 3.39 -0.45 3.91
N ALA A 90 4.34 0.49 3.93
CA ALA A 90 4.65 1.33 2.78
C ALA A 90 5.16 0.50 1.59
N ALA A 91 6.06 -0.46 1.83
CA ALA A 91 6.58 -1.34 0.80
C ALA A 91 5.49 -2.23 0.17
N ALA A 92 4.58 -2.76 0.99
CA ALA A 92 3.44 -3.54 0.51
C ALA A 92 2.48 -2.70 -0.35
N ALA A 93 2.18 -1.47 0.08
CA ALA A 93 1.35 -0.56 -0.70
C ALA A 93 1.99 -0.18 -2.04
N GLN A 94 3.31 0.07 -2.05
CA GLN A 94 4.05 0.34 -3.28
C GLN A 94 4.03 -0.85 -4.24
N ALA A 95 4.26 -2.07 -3.74
CA ALA A 95 4.21 -3.28 -4.55
C ALA A 95 2.83 -3.50 -5.19
N GLU A 96 1.74 -3.25 -4.45
CA GLU A 96 0.39 -3.36 -5.00
C GLU A 96 0.12 -2.31 -6.09
N LEU A 97 0.60 -1.08 -5.89
CA LEU A 97 0.49 -0.01 -6.90
C LEU A 97 1.25 -0.36 -8.17
N GLU A 98 2.47 -0.89 -8.05
CA GLU A 98 3.28 -1.35 -9.19
C GLU A 98 2.61 -2.52 -9.91
N ALA A 99 2.05 -3.50 -9.18
CA ALA A 99 1.31 -4.61 -9.78
C ALA A 99 0.05 -4.13 -10.50
N GLN A 100 -0.68 -3.15 -9.93
CA GLN A 100 -1.84 -2.56 -10.59
C GLN A 100 -1.44 -1.80 -11.86
N ALA A 101 -0.36 -1.02 -11.82
CA ALA A 101 0.15 -0.32 -12.99
C ALA A 101 0.54 -1.29 -14.12
N GLN A 102 1.17 -2.41 -13.81
CA GLN A 102 1.49 -3.46 -14.80
C GLN A 102 0.23 -4.08 -15.42
N ARG A 103 -0.79 -4.37 -14.59
CA ARG A 103 -2.09 -4.89 -15.08
C ARG A 103 -2.76 -3.91 -16.03
N ASP A 104 -2.72 -2.62 -15.71
CA ASP A 104 -3.36 -1.60 -16.55
C ASP A 104 -2.56 -1.35 -17.83
N LEU A 105 -1.23 -1.40 -17.79
CA LEU A 105 -0.39 -1.35 -19.00
C LEU A 105 -0.75 -2.49 -19.97
N ALA A 106 -0.83 -3.73 -19.47
CA ALA A 106 -1.18 -4.89 -20.30
C ALA A 106 -2.58 -4.75 -20.94
N LYS A 107 -3.55 -4.16 -20.23
CA LYS A 107 -4.87 -3.85 -20.80
C LYS A 107 -4.77 -2.80 -21.90
N PHE A 108 -3.99 -1.74 -21.69
CA PHE A 108 -3.79 -0.70 -22.69
C PHE A 108 -3.15 -1.25 -23.96
N GLU A 109 -2.13 -2.11 -23.83
CA GLU A 109 -1.49 -2.78 -24.97
C GLU A 109 -2.50 -3.61 -25.78
N GLY A 110 -3.32 -4.42 -25.11
CA GLY A 110 -4.38 -5.19 -25.78
C GLY A 110 -5.45 -4.33 -26.45
N LEU A 111 -5.79 -3.17 -25.87
CA LEU A 111 -6.70 -2.20 -26.50
C LEU A 111 -6.08 -1.60 -27.77
N VAL A 112 -4.78 -1.27 -27.74
CA VAL A 112 -4.07 -0.74 -28.91
C VAL A 112 -4.04 -1.77 -30.04
N GLU A 113 -3.73 -3.04 -29.73
CA GLU A 113 -3.77 -4.13 -30.71
C GLU A 113 -5.17 -4.28 -31.34
N THR A 114 -6.21 -4.22 -30.50
CA THR A 114 -7.60 -4.28 -30.95
C THR A 114 -7.94 -3.12 -31.88
N ILE A 115 -7.56 -1.88 -31.52
CA ILE A 115 -7.78 -0.68 -32.35
C ILE A 115 -7.04 -0.80 -33.69
N ASN A 116 -5.81 -1.29 -33.69
CA ASN A 116 -5.04 -1.49 -34.92
C ASN A 116 -5.71 -2.53 -35.81
N ALA A 117 -6.12 -3.68 -35.28
CA ALA A 117 -6.83 -4.71 -36.04
C ALA A 117 -8.14 -4.20 -36.65
N HIS A 118 -8.92 -3.40 -35.91
CA HIS A 118 -10.12 -2.76 -36.44
C HIS A 118 -9.80 -1.71 -37.52
N SER A 119 -8.73 -0.94 -37.35
CA SER A 119 -8.29 0.06 -38.33
C SER A 119 -7.86 -0.60 -39.64
N ASP A 120 -7.11 -1.69 -39.55
CA ASP A 120 -6.70 -2.49 -40.72
C ASP A 120 -7.91 -3.11 -41.43
N GLY A 121 -8.86 -3.65 -40.67
CA GLY A 121 -10.13 -4.18 -41.20
C GLY A 121 -10.94 -3.11 -41.93
N LEU A 122 -11.01 -1.89 -41.38
CA LEU A 122 -11.68 -0.76 -42.03
C LEU A 122 -10.95 -0.34 -43.32
N ALA A 123 -9.62 -0.27 -43.32
CA ALA A 123 -8.82 0.07 -44.49
C ALA A 123 -9.01 -0.94 -45.63
N ALA A 124 -9.07 -2.23 -45.31
CA ALA A 124 -9.37 -3.29 -46.27
C ALA A 124 -10.78 -3.13 -46.87
N ALA A 125 -11.80 -2.92 -46.02
CA ALA A 125 -13.17 -2.71 -46.47
C ALA A 125 -13.31 -1.47 -47.38
N VAL A 126 -12.61 -0.37 -47.07
CA VAL A 126 -12.60 0.83 -47.93
C VAL A 126 -11.94 0.55 -49.28
N THR A 127 -10.83 -0.20 -49.29
CA THR A 127 -10.14 -0.56 -50.54
C THR A 127 -11.01 -1.43 -51.43
N GLU A 128 -11.69 -2.42 -50.86
CA GLU A 128 -12.65 -3.28 -51.58
C GLU A 128 -13.83 -2.45 -52.12
N PHE A 129 -14.39 -1.56 -51.31
CA PHE A 129 -15.44 -0.64 -51.74
C PHE A 129 -15.01 0.23 -52.93
N MET A 130 -13.80 0.78 -52.90
CA MET A 130 -13.25 1.59 -53.99
C MET A 130 -13.05 0.77 -55.27
N ALA A 131 -12.54 -0.45 -55.16
CA ALA A 131 -12.38 -1.36 -56.29
C ALA A 131 -13.73 -1.70 -56.95
N LEU A 132 -14.74 -2.05 -56.15
CA LEU A 132 -16.10 -2.31 -56.63
C LEU A 132 -16.76 -1.07 -57.26
N THR A 133 -16.47 0.12 -56.74
CA THR A 133 -16.99 1.38 -57.30
C THR A 133 -16.36 1.68 -58.67
N GLN A 134 -15.07 1.40 -58.85
CA GLN A 134 -14.40 1.46 -60.17
C GLN A 134 -14.97 0.43 -61.15
N GLU A 135 -15.22 -0.80 -60.68
CA GLU A 135 -15.80 -1.87 -61.49
C GLU A 135 -17.25 -1.54 -61.91
N ARG A 136 -18.04 -0.92 -61.02
CA ARG A 136 -19.35 -0.35 -61.33
C ARG A 136 -19.29 0.80 -62.34
N GLY A 137 -18.20 1.58 -62.35
CA GLY A 137 -17.93 2.56 -63.40
C GLY A 137 -17.72 1.92 -64.78
N ARG A 138 -17.26 0.66 -64.83
CA ARG A 138 -17.15 -0.14 -66.06
C ARG A 138 -18.44 -0.90 -66.40
N VAL A 139 -19.23 -1.34 -65.41
CA VAL A 139 -20.38 -2.23 -65.58
C VAL A 139 -21.66 -1.52 -65.11
N GLY A 140 -22.40 -0.93 -66.06
CA GLY A 140 -23.61 -0.16 -65.76
C GLY A 140 -24.73 -0.95 -65.03
N LYS A 141 -25.54 -0.20 -64.27
CA LYS A 141 -26.83 -0.50 -63.58
C LYS A 141 -27.03 -1.79 -62.76
N LEU A 142 -26.23 -2.85 -62.89
CA LEU A 142 -26.37 -4.09 -62.10
C LEU A 142 -25.69 -4.06 -60.71
N GLY A 143 -24.80 -3.09 -60.45
CA GLY A 143 -24.02 -2.99 -59.21
C GLY A 143 -24.69 -2.31 -57.99
N LEU A 144 -26.00 -2.04 -58.02
CA LEU A 144 -26.69 -1.29 -56.96
C LEU A 144 -27.02 -2.13 -55.72
N LEU A 145 -27.27 -3.44 -55.86
CA LEU A 145 -27.63 -4.31 -54.73
C LEU A 145 -26.44 -4.58 -53.79
N ASN A 146 -25.25 -4.83 -54.35
CA ASN A 146 -24.07 -5.21 -53.56
C ASN A 146 -23.56 -4.06 -52.66
N ILE A 147 -23.73 -2.81 -53.08
CA ILE A 147 -23.27 -1.64 -52.32
C ILE A 147 -24.09 -1.41 -51.05
N GLN A 148 -25.39 -1.71 -51.05
CA GLN A 148 -26.22 -1.61 -49.85
C GLN A 148 -25.86 -2.68 -48.81
N ASP A 149 -25.44 -3.86 -49.25
CA ASP A 149 -25.01 -4.93 -48.35
C ASP A 149 -23.62 -4.66 -47.76
N HIS A 150 -22.71 -4.09 -48.55
CA HIS A 150 -21.39 -3.68 -48.04
C HIS A 150 -21.46 -2.43 -47.15
N GLY A 151 -22.35 -1.48 -47.46
CA GLY A 151 -22.65 -0.34 -46.57
C GLY A 151 -23.18 -0.80 -45.21
N ARG A 152 -24.01 -1.86 -45.19
CA ARG A 152 -24.45 -2.50 -43.93
C ARG A 152 -23.33 -3.23 -43.21
N SER A 153 -22.43 -3.92 -43.93
CA SER A 153 -21.26 -4.58 -43.34
C SER A 153 -20.28 -3.58 -42.71
N ALA A 154 -19.95 -2.49 -43.43
CA ALA A 154 -19.11 -1.40 -42.91
C ALA A 154 -19.76 -0.71 -41.69
N HIS A 155 -21.08 -0.54 -41.68
CA HIS A 155 -21.80 -0.02 -40.52
C HIS A 155 -21.75 -0.99 -39.33
N GLY A 156 -21.86 -2.31 -39.57
CA GLY A 156 -21.69 -3.34 -38.55
C GLY A 156 -20.30 -3.34 -37.92
N LEU A 157 -19.25 -3.13 -38.72
CA LEU A 157 -17.86 -3.00 -38.23
C LEU A 157 -17.67 -1.71 -37.41
N CYS A 158 -18.22 -0.58 -37.85
CA CYS A 158 -18.16 0.68 -37.10
C CYS A 158 -18.96 0.67 -35.79
N ALA A 159 -20.08 -0.06 -35.74
CA ALA A 159 -20.92 -0.19 -34.55
C ALA A 159 -20.27 -1.05 -33.43
N GLN A 160 -19.27 -1.85 -33.76
CA GLN A 160 -18.52 -2.67 -32.80
C GLN A 160 -17.36 -1.89 -32.12
N ILE A 161 -17.07 -0.67 -32.55
CA ILE A 161 -16.02 0.16 -31.98
C ILE A 161 -16.61 1.00 -30.83
N PRO A 162 -16.22 0.78 -29.55
CA PRO A 162 -16.92 1.32 -28.38
C PRO A 162 -16.94 2.85 -28.23
N HIS A 163 -16.32 3.61 -29.15
CA HIS A 163 -16.22 5.07 -29.05
C HIS A 163 -16.50 5.84 -30.37
N VAL A 164 -16.87 5.16 -31.48
CA VAL A 164 -17.14 5.84 -32.77
C VAL A 164 -18.55 6.45 -32.83
N LEU A 165 -19.45 6.06 -31.91
CA LEU A 165 -20.81 6.59 -31.83
C LEU A 165 -20.92 8.07 -31.40
N GLN A 166 -19.81 8.77 -31.15
CA GLN A 166 -19.82 10.21 -30.80
C GLN A 166 -19.58 11.16 -31.97
N PHE A 167 -19.31 10.67 -33.19
CA PHE A 167 -19.10 11.56 -34.33
C PHE A 167 -20.37 11.69 -35.20
N ASP A 168 -21.17 12.71 -34.88
CA ASP A 168 -22.29 13.26 -35.69
C ASP A 168 -21.96 13.45 -37.19
N ASN A 169 -20.68 13.41 -37.56
CA ASN A 169 -20.19 13.59 -38.91
C ASN A 169 -20.46 12.38 -39.83
N ILE A 170 -20.52 11.15 -39.31
CA ILE A 170 -20.79 9.95 -40.13
C ILE A 170 -22.26 9.93 -40.57
N ALA A 171 -23.19 10.26 -39.67
CA ALA A 171 -24.61 10.38 -39.99
C ALA A 171 -24.87 11.48 -41.06
N ARG A 172 -24.11 12.59 -41.02
CA ARG A 172 -24.20 13.65 -42.04
C ARG A 172 -23.65 13.22 -43.40
N LEU A 173 -22.58 12.43 -43.43
CA LEU A 173 -22.03 11.85 -44.67
C LEU A 173 -23.01 10.86 -45.31
N GLN A 174 -23.67 10.03 -44.50
CA GLN A 174 -24.71 9.11 -44.96
C GLN A 174 -25.91 9.86 -45.55
N LYS A 175 -26.40 10.91 -44.87
CA LYS A 175 -27.51 11.73 -45.37
C LYS A 175 -27.17 12.45 -46.68
N ARG A 176 -25.91 12.86 -46.88
CA ARG A 176 -25.42 13.40 -48.16
C ARG A 176 -25.36 12.33 -49.25
N ALA A 177 -24.83 11.15 -48.95
CA ALA A 177 -24.74 10.05 -49.91
C ALA A 177 -26.15 9.60 -50.38
N GLU A 178 -27.12 9.53 -49.47
CA GLU A 178 -28.52 9.22 -49.77
C GLU A 178 -29.18 10.31 -50.64
N SER A 179 -28.87 11.59 -50.41
CA SER A 179 -29.38 12.70 -51.23
C SER A 179 -28.83 12.73 -52.67
N HIS A 180 -27.68 12.10 -52.92
CA HIS A 180 -27.08 11.99 -54.25
C HIS A 180 -27.50 10.71 -55.01
N LEU A 181 -28.31 9.85 -54.39
CA LEU A 181 -28.79 8.59 -54.96
C LEU A 181 -30.28 8.61 -55.36
N GLN A 182 -30.99 9.71 -55.11
CA GLN A 182 -32.36 9.90 -55.61
C GLN A 182 -32.31 10.66 -56.96
N PRO A 183 -33.03 10.19 -58.00
CA PRO A 183 -33.11 10.87 -59.29
C PRO A 183 -33.85 12.21 -59.23
#